data_AF-A0A423VNV9-F1
#
_entry.id   AF-A0A423VNV9-F1
#
_cell.length_a   1.000
_cell.length_b   1.000
_cell.length_c   1.000
_cell.angle_alpha   90.00
_cell.angle_beta   90.00
_cell.angle_gamma   90.00
#
_symmetry.space_group_name_H-M   'P 1'
#
loop_
_entity.id
_entity.type
_entity.pdbx_description
1 polymer ?
#
loop_
_entity_poly.entity_id
_entity_poly.type
_entity_poly.pdbx_seq_one_letter_code
_entity_poly.pdbx_strand_id
1 'polypeptide(L)'
;MRLSVASSLPLAFALAAASPLVSQEGLQSRDDTVTLSTAAYDNMQYYVQYAASAYCNSEDTAGARVTCEDGCPDVMANGATVLGSLPNTTTFNLEGYVAVDTVREEIVVAFRGSSSLRNWMADLDFIQVSCDYTDGCRVHDGFKDSWDEVSANAFDLVEAAYASYPSYSLVVTGHSLGAAVGTLAAVELRNLGYACDLYTYGSPRVGNLAFAEYVTSQAGAEYRATHYDDPVPRLPPIWAFGYYHTSPEYWLESGPNTNTEYAISGIDICVGYANTSCNAGTSGLDKTAHSYYFQYMGCSTEEENTMIAIKRGELESGGALWARDDISDEQLELRLNNYTMEDIAYSQELSANETASLS
;
A
#
# COMPACT_ATOMS: atom_id res chain seq x y z
N MET A 1 -1.66 -59.28 46.82
CA MET A 1 -2.47 -58.40 45.95
C MET A 1 -2.17 -56.97 46.39
N ARG A 2 -1.54 -56.19 45.51
CA ARG A 2 -0.99 -54.87 45.80
C ARG A 2 -2.14 -53.87 46.01
N LEU A 3 -2.03 -52.98 47.00
CA LEU A 3 -2.08 -51.52 46.80
C LEU A 3 -1.91 -50.82 48.15
N SER A 4 -1.10 -49.78 48.11
CA SER A 4 -0.49 -49.05 49.22
C SER A 4 -0.59 -47.58 48.89
N VAL A 5 -0.66 -46.72 49.93
CA VAL A 5 -0.33 -45.28 49.94
C VAL A 5 -1.41 -44.38 49.27
N ALA A 6 -1.76 -43.15 49.70
CA ALA A 6 -1.40 -42.26 50.80
C ALA A 6 -2.51 -41.22 51.02
N SER A 7 -2.40 -40.61 52.19
CA SER A 7 -2.94 -39.31 52.62
C SER A 7 -2.98 -38.20 51.57
N SER A 8 -4.11 -37.50 51.55
CA SER A 8 -4.32 -36.20 50.92
C SER A 8 -3.64 -35.07 51.71
N LEU A 9 -2.68 -34.39 51.08
CA LEU A 9 -2.33 -33.00 51.40
C LEU A 9 -3.02 -32.09 50.36
N PRO A 10 -3.55 -30.92 50.74
CA PRO A 10 -3.99 -29.92 49.78
C PRO A 10 -2.76 -29.16 49.27
N LEU A 11 -2.44 -29.32 47.98
CA LEU A 11 -1.48 -28.45 47.30
C LEU A 11 -2.21 -27.16 46.91
N ALA A 12 -1.90 -26.06 47.60
CA ALA A 12 -2.31 -24.73 47.19
C ALA A 12 -1.62 -24.38 45.87
N PHE A 13 -2.39 -24.26 44.79
CA PHE A 13 -1.91 -23.68 43.53
C PHE A 13 -1.72 -22.17 43.74
N ALA A 14 -0.47 -21.75 43.91
CA ALA A 14 -0.10 -20.36 43.69
C ALA A 14 -0.17 -20.11 42.17
N LEU A 15 -1.20 -19.39 41.70
CA LEU A 15 -1.17 -18.78 40.38
C LEU A 15 -0.03 -17.75 40.38
N ALA A 16 1.09 -18.10 39.74
CA ALA A 16 2.04 -17.11 39.28
C ALA A 16 1.38 -16.36 38.11
N ALA A 17 0.75 -15.22 38.42
CA ALA A 17 0.40 -14.24 37.41
C ALA A 17 1.71 -13.71 36.82
N ALA A 18 2.12 -14.25 35.67
CA ALA A 18 3.15 -13.64 34.85
C ALA A 18 2.55 -12.34 34.29
N SER A 19 2.87 -11.22 34.93
CA SER A 19 2.62 -9.90 34.37
C SER A 19 3.38 -9.78 33.04
N PRO A 20 2.74 -9.36 31.93
CA PRO A 20 3.50 -8.94 30.77
C PRO A 20 4.19 -7.62 31.14
N LEU A 21 5.49 -7.69 31.37
CA LEU A 21 6.39 -6.54 31.25
C LEU A 21 6.49 -6.21 29.75
N VAL A 22 5.44 -5.62 29.20
CA VAL A 22 5.52 -4.83 27.97
C VAL A 22 5.83 -3.41 28.45
N SER A 23 7.00 -2.91 28.08
CA SER A 23 7.35 -1.51 28.26
C SER A 23 6.34 -0.65 27.50
N GLN A 24 5.44 0.02 28.23
CA GLN A 24 4.61 1.12 27.72
C GLN A 24 5.48 2.36 27.47
N GLU A 25 6.43 2.27 26.54
CA GLU A 25 6.94 3.47 25.86
C GLU A 25 6.40 3.42 24.43
N GLY A 26 5.36 4.21 24.14
CA GLY A 26 4.82 4.32 22.78
C GLY A 26 3.34 4.67 22.64
N LEU A 27 2.55 4.75 23.71
CA LEU A 27 1.15 5.17 23.61
C LEU A 27 1.03 6.68 23.85
N GLN A 28 1.20 7.47 22.79
CA GLN A 28 0.78 8.88 22.77
C GLN A 28 -0.47 9.02 21.89
N SER A 29 -1.51 9.64 22.46
CA SER A 29 -2.61 10.22 21.69
C SER A 29 -2.04 11.21 20.69
N ARG A 30 -2.33 11.04 19.40
CA ARG A 30 -1.70 11.80 18.31
C ARG A 30 -2.03 13.30 18.41
N ASP A 31 -0.97 14.06 18.59
CA ASP A 31 -0.82 15.52 18.56
C ASP A 31 -0.51 15.98 17.12
N ASP A 32 -0.64 17.27 16.82
CA ASP A 32 -0.34 17.94 15.52
C ASP A 32 1.17 17.92 15.16
N THR A 33 1.92 16.93 15.67
CA THR A 33 3.38 16.79 15.59
C THR A 33 3.79 15.47 14.95
N VAL A 34 3.07 14.99 13.93
CA VAL A 34 3.54 13.85 13.14
C VAL A 34 4.80 14.31 12.39
N THR A 35 5.97 13.85 12.84
CA THR A 35 7.26 14.14 12.20
C THR A 35 7.79 12.91 11.47
N LEU A 36 8.41 13.11 10.31
CA LEU A 36 9.12 12.05 9.60
C LEU A 36 10.52 11.84 10.19
N SER A 37 10.75 10.68 10.79
CA SER A 37 12.07 10.31 11.31
C SER A 37 13.02 9.89 10.19
N THR A 38 14.33 10.00 10.42
CA THR A 38 15.34 9.52 9.46
C THR A 38 15.16 8.03 9.14
N ALA A 39 14.92 7.19 10.14
CA ALA A 39 14.70 5.76 9.92
C ALA A 39 13.45 5.48 9.06
N ALA A 40 12.36 6.23 9.29
CA ALA A 40 11.16 6.12 8.46
C ALA A 40 11.42 6.54 7.02
N TYR A 41 12.12 7.66 6.81
CA TYR A 41 12.51 8.15 5.51
C TYR A 41 13.43 7.16 4.76
N ASP A 42 14.44 6.61 5.43
CA ASP A 42 15.34 5.61 4.86
C ASP A 42 14.56 4.33 4.48
N ASN A 43 13.61 3.92 5.30
CA ASN A 43 12.72 2.80 4.98
C ASN A 43 11.81 3.10 3.78
N MET A 44 11.27 4.31 3.65
CA MET A 44 10.49 4.70 2.48
C MET A 44 11.32 4.63 1.19
N GLN A 45 12.60 5.04 1.22
CA GLN A 45 13.50 4.90 0.06
C GLN A 45 13.91 3.45 -0.21
N TYR A 46 13.95 2.62 0.82
CA TYR A 46 14.30 1.21 0.66
C TYR A 46 13.13 0.38 0.14
N TYR A 47 11.92 0.51 0.71
CA TYR A 47 10.77 -0.30 0.30
C TYR A 47 10.15 0.13 -1.04
N VAL A 48 10.49 1.33 -1.54
CA VAL A 48 10.11 1.71 -2.91
C VAL A 48 10.87 0.88 -3.95
N GLN A 49 12.05 0.37 -3.61
CA GLN A 49 12.81 -0.55 -4.46
C GLN A 49 12.12 -1.90 -4.58
N TYR A 50 11.53 -2.40 -3.49
CA TYR A 50 10.67 -3.58 -3.57
C TYR A 50 9.41 -3.31 -4.42
N ALA A 51 8.75 -2.16 -4.24
CA ALA A 51 7.61 -1.79 -5.09
C ALA A 51 7.98 -1.69 -6.58
N ALA A 52 9.15 -1.13 -6.92
CA ALA A 52 9.65 -1.06 -8.29
C ALA A 52 10.07 -2.43 -8.86
N SER A 53 10.72 -3.28 -8.06
CA SER A 53 11.13 -4.63 -8.47
C SER A 53 9.95 -5.57 -8.76
N ALA A 54 8.76 -5.31 -8.19
CA ALA A 54 7.54 -6.06 -8.52
C ALA A 54 7.22 -6.05 -10.02
N TYR A 55 7.73 -5.08 -10.78
CA TYR A 55 7.56 -5.02 -12.23
C TYR A 55 8.42 -6.01 -13.03
N CYS A 56 9.43 -6.66 -12.43
CA CYS A 56 10.29 -7.63 -13.10
C CYS A 56 10.43 -8.96 -12.37
N ASN A 57 10.13 -9.03 -11.08
CA ASN A 57 10.36 -10.25 -10.29
C ASN A 57 9.09 -11.05 -9.99
N SER A 58 7.92 -10.59 -10.42
CA SER A 58 6.63 -11.25 -10.13
C SER A 58 6.37 -12.53 -10.95
N GLU A 59 7.30 -12.95 -11.78
CA GLU A 59 7.28 -14.26 -12.47
C GLU A 59 8.46 -15.15 -12.05
N ASP A 60 9.28 -14.68 -11.13
CA ASP A 60 10.48 -15.41 -10.73
C ASP A 60 10.12 -16.64 -9.91
N THR A 61 10.97 -17.66 -10.03
CA THR A 61 10.83 -18.91 -9.28
C THR A 61 11.43 -18.79 -7.89
N ALA A 62 10.93 -19.58 -6.94
CA ALA A 62 11.48 -19.66 -5.58
C ALA A 62 13.01 -19.88 -5.56
N GLY A 63 13.72 -19.10 -4.75
CA GLY A 63 15.17 -19.08 -4.63
C GLY A 63 15.89 -18.18 -5.64
N ALA A 64 15.19 -17.59 -6.61
CA ALA A 64 15.76 -16.55 -7.46
C ALA A 64 16.14 -15.32 -6.63
N ARG A 65 17.18 -14.60 -7.06
CA ARG A 65 17.52 -13.30 -6.46
C ARG A 65 16.56 -12.24 -6.98
N VAL A 66 16.14 -11.32 -6.12
CA VAL A 66 15.49 -10.09 -6.57
C VAL A 66 16.52 -9.27 -7.32
N THR A 67 16.23 -8.95 -8.57
CA THR A 67 17.14 -8.23 -9.46
C THR A 67 16.40 -7.20 -10.30
N CYS A 68 16.95 -6.00 -10.35
CA CYS A 68 16.55 -4.93 -11.25
C CYS A 68 17.76 -4.47 -12.07
N GLU A 69 17.56 -3.71 -13.14
CA GLU A 69 18.68 -3.04 -13.81
C GLU A 69 19.23 -1.94 -12.88
N ASP A 70 18.39 -0.93 -12.61
CA ASP A 70 18.75 0.22 -11.76
C ASP A 70 17.71 0.51 -10.66
N GLY A 71 16.53 -0.11 -10.67
CA GLY A 71 15.40 0.25 -9.79
C GLY A 71 15.42 -0.35 -8.37
N CYS A 72 16.42 -1.18 -8.04
CA CYS A 72 16.52 -1.78 -6.70
C CYS A 72 17.95 -2.11 -6.21
N PRO A 73 18.90 -1.16 -6.26
CA PRO A 73 20.30 -1.40 -5.92
C PRO A 73 20.53 -1.94 -4.50
N ASP A 74 19.81 -1.44 -3.50
CA ASP A 74 20.00 -1.85 -2.09
C ASP A 74 19.39 -3.22 -1.83
N VAL A 75 18.24 -3.51 -2.44
CA VAL A 75 17.62 -4.86 -2.39
C VAL A 75 18.55 -5.90 -3.01
N MET A 76 19.17 -5.57 -4.16
CA MET A 76 20.17 -6.43 -4.79
C MET A 76 21.43 -6.57 -3.93
N ALA A 77 21.88 -5.49 -3.29
CA ALA A 77 23.06 -5.51 -2.44
C ALA A 77 22.87 -6.42 -1.22
N ASN A 78 21.66 -6.46 -0.66
CA ASN A 78 21.30 -7.40 0.41
C ASN A 78 21.18 -8.84 -0.10
N GLY A 79 21.02 -9.01 -1.41
CA GLY A 79 20.88 -10.31 -2.04
C GLY A 79 19.57 -11.00 -1.68
N ALA A 80 18.49 -10.21 -1.52
CA ALA A 80 17.15 -10.70 -1.24
C ALA A 80 16.73 -11.79 -2.25
N THR A 81 15.96 -12.77 -1.78
CA THR A 81 15.54 -13.91 -2.60
C THR A 81 14.03 -14.05 -2.62
N VAL A 82 13.48 -14.30 -3.80
CA VAL A 82 12.07 -14.61 -4.00
C VAL A 82 11.74 -15.94 -3.33
N LEU A 83 10.79 -15.95 -2.41
CA LEU A 83 10.23 -17.16 -1.82
C LEU A 83 9.18 -17.79 -2.75
N GLY A 84 8.38 -16.95 -3.41
CA GLY A 84 7.43 -17.36 -4.44
C GLY A 84 6.71 -16.18 -5.07
N SER A 85 6.28 -16.36 -6.30
CA SER A 85 5.48 -15.38 -7.05
C SER A 85 3.99 -15.66 -6.88
N LEU A 86 3.20 -14.60 -6.84
CA LEU A 86 1.74 -14.67 -6.79
C LEU A 86 1.20 -14.95 -8.20
N PRO A 87 0.09 -15.69 -8.33
CA PRO A 87 -0.54 -15.88 -9.63
C PRO A 87 -0.99 -14.52 -10.19
N ASN A 88 -0.86 -14.35 -11.51
CA ASN A 88 -1.40 -13.16 -12.17
C ASN A 88 -2.93 -13.18 -12.07
N THR A 89 -3.50 -12.09 -11.59
CA THR A 89 -4.95 -11.92 -11.48
C THR A 89 -5.59 -11.65 -12.83
N THR A 90 -6.78 -12.17 -13.04
CA THR A 90 -7.61 -11.79 -14.19
C THR A 90 -8.13 -10.36 -14.08
N THR A 91 -8.35 -9.88 -12.86
CA THR A 91 -8.80 -8.51 -12.58
C THR A 91 -7.61 -7.57 -12.50
N PHE A 92 -7.52 -6.61 -13.43
CA PHE A 92 -6.45 -5.61 -13.57
C PHE A 92 -5.03 -6.11 -13.89
N ASN A 93 -4.81 -7.40 -14.13
CA ASN A 93 -3.47 -7.97 -14.39
C ASN A 93 -2.45 -7.62 -13.29
N LEU A 94 -2.89 -7.67 -12.03
CA LEU A 94 -2.02 -7.52 -10.86
C LEU A 94 -1.06 -8.72 -10.77
N GLU A 95 0.18 -8.43 -10.44
CA GLU A 95 1.21 -9.42 -10.16
C GLU A 95 1.92 -9.04 -8.86
N GLY A 96 2.62 -9.99 -8.24
CA GLY A 96 3.40 -9.71 -7.06
C GLY A 96 4.24 -10.91 -6.65
N TYR A 97 5.04 -10.74 -5.61
CA TYR A 97 5.85 -11.81 -5.07
C TYR A 97 6.08 -11.62 -3.57
N VAL A 98 6.51 -12.71 -2.91
CA VAL A 98 7.01 -12.70 -1.53
C VAL A 98 8.50 -12.97 -1.58
N ALA A 99 9.31 -12.14 -0.91
CA ALA A 99 10.75 -12.31 -0.77
C ALA A 99 11.20 -12.29 0.68
N VAL A 100 12.42 -12.78 0.88
CA VAL A 100 13.12 -12.76 2.16
C VAL A 100 14.41 -11.98 1.99
N ASP A 101 14.64 -11.04 2.90
CA ASP A 101 15.90 -10.33 3.06
C ASP A 101 16.56 -10.75 4.39
N THR A 102 17.65 -11.50 4.28
CA THR A 102 18.38 -12.00 5.46
C THR A 102 19.31 -10.97 6.08
N VAL A 103 19.58 -9.84 5.41
CA VAL A 103 20.41 -8.76 5.94
C VAL A 103 19.57 -7.86 6.84
N ARG A 104 18.33 -7.55 6.43
CA ARG A 104 17.36 -6.78 7.23
C ARG A 104 16.48 -7.63 8.13
N GLU A 105 16.57 -8.96 8.01
CA GLU A 105 15.76 -9.93 8.77
C GLU A 105 14.25 -9.67 8.58
N GLU A 106 13.82 -9.62 7.33
CA GLU A 106 12.45 -9.26 6.95
C GLU A 106 11.90 -10.14 5.82
N ILE A 107 10.59 -10.26 5.82
CA ILE A 107 9.76 -10.89 4.78
C ILE A 107 9.01 -9.73 4.11
N VAL A 108 9.10 -9.65 2.78
CA VAL A 108 8.48 -8.56 2.02
C VAL A 108 7.47 -9.13 1.03
N VAL A 109 6.23 -8.65 1.08
CA VAL A 109 5.19 -8.91 0.08
C VAL A 109 5.10 -7.68 -0.82
N ALA A 110 5.48 -7.82 -2.09
CA ALA A 110 5.53 -6.72 -3.04
C ALA A 110 4.50 -6.91 -4.15
N PHE A 111 3.68 -5.89 -4.40
CA PHE A 111 2.65 -5.89 -5.45
C PHE A 111 2.98 -4.89 -6.54
N ARG A 112 2.89 -5.35 -7.78
CA ARG A 112 3.05 -4.57 -9.01
C ARG A 112 1.79 -3.74 -9.29
N GLY A 113 1.94 -2.54 -9.85
CA GLY A 113 0.82 -1.80 -10.43
C GLY A 113 0.36 -2.37 -11.79
N SER A 114 -0.75 -1.84 -12.32
CA SER A 114 -1.35 -2.34 -13.57
C SER A 114 -0.82 -1.64 -14.83
N SER A 115 -0.70 -2.39 -15.93
CA SER A 115 -0.50 -1.85 -17.28
C SER A 115 -1.75 -1.15 -17.85
N SER A 116 -2.92 -1.29 -17.20
CA SER A 116 -4.21 -0.77 -17.66
C SER A 116 -4.74 0.41 -16.83
N LEU A 117 -3.90 1.06 -16.03
CA LEU A 117 -4.32 2.11 -15.10
C LEU A 117 -5.03 3.29 -15.77
N ARG A 118 -4.58 3.73 -16.96
CA ARG A 118 -5.27 4.79 -17.72
C ARG A 118 -6.70 4.38 -18.06
N ASN A 119 -6.90 3.10 -18.41
CA ASN A 119 -8.24 2.60 -18.75
C ASN A 119 -9.12 2.59 -17.50
N TRP A 120 -8.61 2.13 -16.35
CA TRP A 120 -9.34 2.23 -15.08
C TRP A 120 -9.77 3.68 -14.76
N MET A 121 -8.89 4.66 -14.98
CA MET A 121 -9.23 6.08 -14.81
C MET A 121 -10.24 6.60 -15.84
N ALA A 122 -10.26 6.05 -17.05
CA ALA A 122 -11.21 6.44 -18.10
C ALA A 122 -12.60 5.85 -17.85
N ASP A 123 -12.65 4.58 -17.43
CA ASP A 123 -13.86 3.81 -17.16
C ASP A 123 -14.56 4.28 -15.87
N LEU A 124 -13.80 4.85 -14.91
CA LEU A 124 -14.26 5.32 -13.60
C LEU A 124 -15.11 4.28 -12.87
N ASP A 125 -14.65 3.04 -12.92
CA ASP A 125 -15.27 1.95 -12.19
C ASP A 125 -14.94 2.10 -10.70
N PHE A 126 -15.76 2.89 -10.00
CA PHE A 126 -15.61 3.21 -8.58
C PHE A 126 -16.67 2.53 -7.73
N ILE A 127 -17.01 1.29 -8.10
CA ILE A 127 -18.00 0.50 -7.37
C ILE A 127 -17.40 0.09 -6.02
N GLN A 128 -18.16 0.33 -4.95
CA GLN A 128 -17.84 -0.14 -3.61
C GLN A 128 -18.64 -1.39 -3.24
N VAL A 129 -17.94 -2.42 -2.78
CA VAL A 129 -18.51 -3.63 -2.17
C VAL A 129 -18.26 -3.66 -0.67
N SER A 130 -19.06 -4.47 0.04
CA SER A 130 -18.91 -4.59 1.49
C SER A 130 -17.69 -5.44 1.85
N CYS A 131 -17.03 -5.09 2.95
CA CYS A 131 -15.96 -5.86 3.56
C CYS A 131 -16.30 -6.18 5.01
N ASP A 132 -15.72 -7.26 5.52
CA ASP A 132 -16.02 -7.77 6.87
C ASP A 132 -14.91 -7.45 7.88
N TYR A 133 -14.19 -6.33 7.68
CA TYR A 133 -13.11 -5.90 8.58
C TYR A 133 -13.61 -5.07 9.78
N THR A 134 -14.63 -4.24 9.55
CA THR A 134 -15.26 -3.39 10.56
C THR A 134 -16.71 -3.07 10.18
N ASP A 135 -17.49 -2.54 11.12
CA ASP A 135 -18.89 -2.16 10.86
C ASP A 135 -18.98 -1.08 9.77
N GLY A 136 -19.82 -1.32 8.77
CA GLY A 136 -20.01 -0.38 7.65
C GLY A 136 -18.84 -0.32 6.66
N CYS A 137 -17.86 -1.21 6.77
CA CYS A 137 -16.71 -1.30 5.87
C CYS A 137 -17.13 -1.51 4.42
N ARG A 138 -16.58 -0.67 3.53
CA ARG A 138 -16.67 -0.86 2.08
C ARG A 138 -15.34 -0.58 1.41
N VAL A 139 -15.02 -1.36 0.40
CA VAL A 139 -13.80 -1.26 -0.42
C VAL A 139 -14.15 -1.30 -1.90
N HIS A 140 -13.22 -0.82 -2.73
CA HIS A 140 -13.36 -0.90 -4.18
C HIS A 140 -13.51 -2.36 -4.64
N ASP A 141 -14.49 -2.62 -5.52
CA ASP A 141 -14.83 -3.93 -6.07
C ASP A 141 -13.63 -4.60 -6.74
N GLY A 142 -13.09 -3.99 -7.79
CA GLY A 142 -11.92 -4.54 -8.49
C GLY A 142 -10.67 -4.71 -7.62
N PHE A 143 -10.40 -3.84 -6.64
CA PHE A 143 -9.24 -4.04 -5.74
C PHE A 143 -9.46 -5.25 -4.82
N LYS A 144 -10.69 -5.41 -4.32
CA LYS A 144 -11.08 -6.58 -3.54
C LYS A 144 -10.99 -7.86 -4.37
N ASP A 145 -11.51 -7.85 -5.59
CA ASP A 145 -11.45 -9.01 -6.48
C ASP A 145 -9.99 -9.41 -6.80
N SER A 146 -9.13 -8.45 -7.15
CA SER A 146 -7.71 -8.70 -7.36
C SER A 146 -7.03 -9.29 -6.11
N TRP A 147 -7.37 -8.81 -4.92
CA TRP A 147 -6.83 -9.36 -3.68
C TRP A 147 -7.36 -10.77 -3.39
N ASP A 148 -8.67 -10.99 -3.51
CA ASP A 148 -9.32 -12.27 -3.25
C ASP A 148 -8.73 -13.37 -4.14
N GLU A 149 -8.38 -13.05 -5.40
CA GLU A 149 -7.72 -13.97 -6.34
C GLU A 149 -6.33 -14.46 -5.89
N VAL A 150 -5.56 -13.66 -5.15
CA VAL A 150 -4.17 -13.97 -4.76
C VAL A 150 -3.96 -14.19 -3.26
N SER A 151 -4.95 -13.83 -2.43
CA SER A 151 -4.85 -13.81 -0.96
C SER A 151 -4.38 -15.14 -0.37
N ALA A 152 -4.97 -16.25 -0.80
CA ALA A 152 -4.60 -17.59 -0.32
C ALA A 152 -3.12 -17.91 -0.62
N ASN A 153 -2.63 -17.60 -1.82
CA ASN A 153 -1.23 -17.80 -2.18
C ASN A 153 -0.29 -16.90 -1.39
N ALA A 154 -0.67 -15.64 -1.17
CA ALA A 154 0.10 -14.71 -0.36
C ALA A 154 0.22 -15.21 1.09
N PHE A 155 -0.88 -15.68 1.69
CA PHE A 155 -0.87 -16.25 3.04
C PHE A 155 -0.05 -17.52 3.15
N ASP A 156 -0.18 -18.45 2.20
CA ASP A 156 0.62 -19.68 2.19
C ASP A 156 2.13 -19.36 2.13
N LEU A 157 2.52 -18.37 1.32
CA LEU A 157 3.91 -17.94 1.22
C LEU A 157 4.39 -17.24 2.49
N VAL A 158 3.59 -16.37 3.09
CA VAL A 158 3.93 -15.70 4.36
C VAL A 158 4.04 -16.73 5.49
N GLU A 159 3.13 -17.69 5.59
CA GLU A 159 3.20 -18.76 6.59
C GLU A 159 4.46 -19.62 6.40
N ALA A 160 4.77 -20.00 5.15
CA ALA A 160 5.99 -20.73 4.84
C ALA A 160 7.27 -19.94 5.17
N ALA A 161 7.25 -18.62 4.97
CA ALA A 161 8.33 -17.72 5.35
C ALA A 161 8.52 -17.72 6.87
N TYR A 162 7.46 -17.52 7.65
CA TYR A 162 7.51 -17.52 9.12
C TYR A 162 7.88 -18.87 9.72
N ALA A 163 7.55 -19.98 9.06
CA ALA A 163 8.01 -21.30 9.47
C ALA A 163 9.55 -21.43 9.39
N SER A 164 10.18 -20.73 8.45
CA SER A 164 11.63 -20.73 8.24
C SER A 164 12.34 -19.60 8.99
N TYR A 165 11.67 -18.45 9.15
CA TYR A 165 12.21 -17.19 9.68
C TYR A 165 11.27 -16.58 10.73
N PRO A 166 11.05 -17.24 11.88
CA PRO A 166 9.99 -16.86 12.83
C PRO A 166 10.21 -15.51 13.53
N SER A 167 11.44 -14.97 13.50
CA SER A 167 11.78 -13.69 14.12
C SER A 167 11.80 -12.52 13.12
N TYR A 168 11.55 -12.79 11.83
CA TYR A 168 11.66 -11.75 10.81
C TYR A 168 10.44 -10.83 10.84
N SER A 169 10.67 -9.56 10.55
CA SER A 169 9.60 -8.59 10.39
C SER A 169 8.82 -8.84 9.09
N LEU A 170 7.57 -8.38 9.01
CA LEU A 170 6.76 -8.47 7.80
C LEU A 170 6.46 -7.07 7.27
N VAL A 171 6.69 -6.89 5.98
CA VAL A 171 6.43 -5.65 5.27
C VAL A 171 5.59 -5.94 4.04
N VAL A 172 4.55 -5.14 3.83
CA VAL A 172 3.81 -5.10 2.58
C VAL A 172 4.13 -3.81 1.86
N THR A 173 4.40 -3.91 0.56
CA THR A 173 4.68 -2.74 -0.27
C THR A 173 4.04 -2.85 -1.65
N GLY A 174 3.78 -1.71 -2.26
CA GLY A 174 3.25 -1.66 -3.61
C GLY A 174 3.20 -0.25 -4.17
N HIS A 175 3.09 -0.20 -5.50
CA HIS A 175 2.96 1.03 -6.26
C HIS A 175 1.64 1.04 -7.03
N SER A 176 1.01 2.22 -7.18
CA SER A 176 -0.19 2.37 -8.00
C SER A 176 -1.31 1.42 -7.54
N LEU A 177 -1.92 0.67 -8.44
CA LEU A 177 -2.85 -0.40 -8.09
C LEU A 177 -2.29 -1.41 -7.08
N GLY A 178 -1.01 -1.76 -7.19
CA GLY A 178 -0.34 -2.67 -6.25
C GLY A 178 -0.32 -2.13 -4.83
N ALA A 179 -0.29 -0.81 -4.66
CA ALA A 179 -0.42 -0.18 -3.35
C ALA A 179 -1.83 -0.34 -2.76
N ALA A 180 -2.86 -0.30 -3.60
CA ALA A 180 -4.25 -0.51 -3.18
C ALA A 180 -4.47 -1.95 -2.68
N VAL A 181 -4.02 -2.93 -3.47
CA VAL A 181 -4.10 -4.35 -3.09
C VAL A 181 -3.19 -4.66 -1.90
N GLY A 182 -2.00 -4.07 -1.84
CA GLY A 182 -1.10 -4.17 -0.68
C GLY A 182 -1.74 -3.63 0.60
N THR A 183 -2.59 -2.60 0.51
CA THR A 183 -3.34 -2.09 1.67
C THR A 183 -4.33 -3.14 2.18
N LEU A 184 -5.09 -3.79 1.29
CA LEU A 184 -6.00 -4.89 1.66
C LEU A 184 -5.24 -6.08 2.26
N ALA A 185 -4.10 -6.44 1.65
CA ALA A 185 -3.24 -7.51 2.14
C ALA A 185 -2.72 -7.23 3.57
N ALA A 186 -2.23 -6.02 3.82
CA ALA A 186 -1.73 -5.62 5.14
C ALA A 186 -2.84 -5.66 6.19
N VAL A 187 -4.06 -5.22 5.86
CA VAL A 187 -5.21 -5.27 6.76
C VAL A 187 -5.50 -6.70 7.19
N GLU A 188 -5.57 -7.64 6.24
CA GLU A 188 -5.84 -9.03 6.55
C GLU A 188 -4.69 -9.71 7.31
N LEU A 189 -3.44 -9.46 6.95
CA LEU A 189 -2.27 -9.97 7.67
C LEU A 189 -2.26 -9.50 9.13
N ARG A 190 -2.57 -8.22 9.37
CA ARG A 190 -2.70 -7.67 10.73
C ARG A 190 -3.85 -8.34 11.50
N ASN A 191 -4.97 -8.61 10.84
CA ASN A 191 -6.11 -9.30 11.46
C ASN A 191 -5.81 -10.76 11.80
N LEU A 192 -4.93 -11.41 11.03
CA LEU A 192 -4.38 -12.74 11.33
C LEU A 192 -3.34 -12.72 12.45
N GLY A 193 -2.95 -11.54 12.95
CA GLY A 193 -2.02 -11.36 14.07
C GLY A 193 -0.56 -11.13 13.68
N TYR A 194 -0.26 -10.95 12.39
CA TYR A 194 1.09 -10.59 11.95
C TYR A 194 1.39 -9.12 12.25
N ALA A 195 2.56 -8.84 12.83
CA ALA A 195 3.07 -7.48 12.94
C ALA A 195 3.58 -7.03 11.56
N CYS A 196 2.74 -6.30 10.84
CA CYS A 196 2.96 -5.94 9.44
C CYS A 196 3.03 -4.42 9.25
N ASP A 197 4.13 -3.94 8.69
CA ASP A 197 4.26 -2.55 8.23
C ASP A 197 3.81 -2.43 6.77
N LEU A 198 3.30 -1.25 6.40
CA LEU A 198 2.76 -0.97 5.07
C LEU A 198 3.44 0.26 4.47
N TYR A 199 4.02 0.09 3.27
CA TYR A 199 4.65 1.15 2.49
C TYR A 199 3.96 1.25 1.13
N THR A 200 3.38 2.40 0.82
CA THR A 200 2.59 2.58 -0.41
C THR A 200 3.02 3.81 -1.16
N TYR A 201 3.06 3.70 -2.49
CA TYR A 201 3.53 4.76 -3.38
C TYR A 201 2.48 4.97 -4.48
N GLY A 202 1.95 6.19 -4.58
CA GLY A 202 0.94 6.51 -5.59
C GLY A 202 -0.35 5.68 -5.46
N SER A 203 -0.73 5.35 -4.23
CA SER A 203 -1.91 4.52 -3.97
C SER A 203 -3.20 5.29 -4.24
N PRO A 204 -4.18 4.73 -4.97
CA PRO A 204 -5.54 5.27 -5.00
C PRO A 204 -6.24 5.04 -3.65
N ARG A 205 -7.36 5.72 -3.42
CA ARG A 205 -8.22 5.48 -2.25
C ARG A 205 -8.85 4.10 -2.36
N VAL A 206 -8.71 3.30 -1.31
CA VAL A 206 -9.07 1.86 -1.35
C VAL A 206 -10.52 1.60 -0.93
N GLY A 207 -11.04 2.40 -0.01
CA GLY A 207 -12.37 2.17 0.56
C GLY A 207 -13.00 3.40 1.17
N ASN A 208 -14.10 3.19 1.87
CA ASN A 208 -14.84 4.23 2.55
C ASN A 208 -14.17 4.69 3.85
N LEU A 209 -14.78 5.68 4.53
CA LEU A 209 -14.25 6.23 5.77
C LEU A 209 -14.04 5.15 6.85
N ALA A 210 -15.02 4.26 7.03
CA ALA A 210 -14.92 3.18 8.01
C ALA A 210 -13.71 2.26 7.74
N PHE A 211 -13.45 1.93 6.46
CA PHE A 211 -12.26 1.20 6.07
C PHE A 211 -10.97 1.99 6.36
N ALA A 212 -10.89 3.25 5.92
CA ALA A 212 -9.71 4.08 6.11
C ALA A 212 -9.35 4.29 7.59
N GLU A 213 -10.34 4.59 8.43
CA GLU A 213 -10.19 4.71 9.88
C GLU A 213 -9.71 3.39 10.50
N TYR A 214 -10.28 2.26 10.04
CA TYR A 214 -9.89 0.95 10.52
C TYR A 214 -8.40 0.67 10.23
N VAL A 215 -7.96 0.82 8.98
CA VAL A 215 -6.56 0.60 8.61
C VAL A 215 -5.62 1.51 9.40
N THR A 216 -5.93 2.81 9.48
CA THR A 216 -5.14 3.80 10.23
C THR A 216 -5.08 3.49 11.73
N SER A 217 -6.10 2.84 12.29
CA SER A 217 -6.14 2.46 13.71
C SER A 217 -5.43 1.14 14.04
N GLN A 218 -5.14 0.30 13.05
CA GLN A 218 -4.47 -0.98 13.27
C GLN A 218 -3.03 -0.78 13.74
N ALA A 219 -2.54 -1.72 14.56
CA ALA A 219 -1.13 -1.75 14.94
C ALA A 219 -0.26 -2.13 13.74
N GLY A 220 0.82 -1.37 13.54
CA GLY A 220 1.72 -1.47 12.39
C GLY A 220 2.00 -0.08 11.84
N ALA A 221 3.17 0.12 11.27
CA ALA A 221 3.48 1.39 10.61
C ALA A 221 2.77 1.46 9.25
N GLU A 222 2.37 2.66 8.87
CA GLU A 222 1.77 2.95 7.57
C GLU A 222 2.40 4.22 6.99
N TYR A 223 3.05 4.07 5.84
CA TYR A 223 3.69 5.17 5.11
C TYR A 223 3.10 5.24 3.70
N ARG A 224 2.16 6.16 3.51
CA ARG A 224 1.54 6.45 2.23
C ARG A 224 2.21 7.65 1.58
N ALA A 225 3.03 7.40 0.56
CA ALA A 225 3.71 8.42 -0.22
C ALA A 225 2.88 8.84 -1.44
N THR A 226 2.79 10.14 -1.66
CA THR A 226 2.20 10.77 -2.86
C THR A 226 3.23 11.69 -3.50
N HIS A 227 3.17 11.91 -4.81
CA HIS A 227 4.18 12.69 -5.52
C HIS A 227 3.57 13.77 -6.40
N TYR A 228 4.07 15.00 -6.25
CA TYR A 228 3.72 16.14 -7.09
C TYR A 228 2.19 16.23 -7.34
N ASP A 229 1.74 16.35 -8.58
CA ASP A 229 0.32 16.36 -9.00
C ASP A 229 -0.20 15.03 -9.56
N ASP A 230 0.40 13.91 -9.11
CA ASP A 230 -0.02 12.54 -9.47
C ASP A 230 -1.55 12.40 -9.38
N PRO A 231 -2.23 12.02 -10.47
CA PRO A 231 -3.68 11.89 -10.51
C PRO A 231 -4.24 10.67 -9.79
N VAL A 232 -3.43 9.66 -9.47
CA VAL A 232 -3.92 8.37 -8.97
C VAL A 232 -4.36 8.45 -7.50
N PRO A 233 -3.62 9.08 -6.57
CA PRO A 233 -4.09 9.24 -5.20
C PRO A 233 -5.28 10.21 -5.07
N ARG A 234 -5.65 10.92 -6.14
CA ARG A 234 -6.87 11.73 -6.20
C ARG A 234 -8.13 10.92 -6.49
N LEU A 235 -7.99 9.62 -6.74
CA LEU A 235 -9.09 8.73 -7.13
C LEU A 235 -9.21 7.51 -6.21
N PRO A 236 -10.41 6.91 -6.08
CA PRO A 236 -11.69 7.46 -6.51
C PRO A 236 -12.10 8.72 -5.72
N PRO A 237 -13.01 9.59 -6.24
CA PRO A 237 -13.36 10.87 -5.59
C PRO A 237 -13.99 10.72 -4.20
N ILE A 238 -13.71 11.69 -3.32
CA ILE A 238 -14.20 11.72 -1.94
C ILE A 238 -15.69 12.02 -1.89
N TRP A 239 -16.11 13.15 -2.45
CA TRP A 239 -17.47 13.67 -2.31
C TRP A 239 -18.47 12.82 -3.10
N ALA A 240 -18.16 12.52 -4.35
CA ALA A 240 -19.09 11.86 -5.26
C ALA A 240 -19.28 10.36 -4.94
N PHE A 241 -18.24 9.69 -4.43
CA PHE A 241 -18.23 8.23 -4.26
C PHE A 241 -17.92 7.77 -2.84
N GLY A 242 -17.61 8.67 -1.90
CA GLY A 242 -17.40 8.32 -0.50
C GLY A 242 -16.15 7.50 -0.24
N TYR A 243 -15.08 7.75 -1.01
CA TYR A 243 -13.77 7.13 -0.81
C TYR A 243 -12.84 8.02 0.02
N TYR A 244 -12.05 7.42 0.90
CA TYR A 244 -11.18 8.14 1.82
C TYR A 244 -9.79 7.50 1.84
N HIS A 245 -8.79 8.30 2.14
CA HIS A 245 -7.41 7.82 2.33
C HIS A 245 -7.14 7.50 3.79
N THR A 246 -6.20 6.60 4.03
CA THR A 246 -5.57 6.44 5.34
C THR A 246 -4.69 7.64 5.70
N SER A 247 -4.38 7.78 6.99
CA SER A 247 -3.63 8.92 7.52
C SER A 247 -2.41 8.48 8.36
N PRO A 248 -1.22 9.08 8.16
CA PRO A 248 -0.92 10.31 7.42
C PRO A 248 -0.53 10.08 5.95
N GLU A 249 -0.54 11.17 5.18
CA GLU A 249 0.13 11.30 3.88
C GLU A 249 1.55 11.84 4.05
N TYR A 250 2.48 11.34 3.23
CA TYR A 250 3.82 11.89 3.06
C TYR A 250 3.98 12.38 1.61
N TRP A 251 3.79 13.69 1.40
CA TRP A 251 3.72 14.28 0.08
C TRP A 251 5.07 14.80 -0.40
N LEU A 252 5.51 14.28 -1.53
CA LEU A 252 6.73 14.65 -2.23
C LEU A 252 6.41 15.78 -3.23
N GLU A 253 6.28 17.01 -2.73
CA GLU A 253 5.86 18.17 -3.55
C GLU A 253 7.00 18.78 -4.37
N SER A 254 8.20 18.90 -3.78
CA SER A 254 9.23 19.79 -4.30
C SER A 254 9.93 19.28 -5.57
N GLY A 255 10.11 20.17 -6.56
CA GLY A 255 10.94 19.90 -7.74
C GLY A 255 10.12 19.68 -9.02
N PRO A 256 10.75 19.21 -10.11
CA PRO A 256 10.02 18.73 -11.29
C PRO A 256 9.24 17.44 -10.97
N ASN A 257 8.25 17.10 -11.81
CA ASN A 257 7.49 15.84 -11.75
C ASN A 257 8.32 14.56 -11.97
N THR A 258 9.63 14.69 -12.18
CA THR A 258 10.63 13.61 -12.25
C THR A 258 11.62 13.64 -11.09
N ASN A 259 11.39 14.48 -10.08
CA ASN A 259 12.31 14.62 -8.96
C ASN A 259 12.34 13.32 -8.13
N THR A 260 13.54 12.85 -7.85
CA THR A 260 13.80 11.65 -7.04
C THR A 260 14.49 11.98 -5.73
N GLU A 261 15.03 13.18 -5.61
CA GLU A 261 15.86 13.60 -4.48
C GLU A 261 15.08 14.53 -3.56
N TYR A 262 14.75 14.05 -2.36
CA TYR A 262 13.98 14.79 -1.36
C TYR A 262 14.73 14.86 -0.04
N ALA A 263 14.86 16.05 0.55
CA ALA A 263 15.25 16.15 1.95
C ALA A 263 14.03 15.91 2.85
N ILE A 264 14.23 15.33 4.05
CA ILE A 264 13.15 15.10 5.02
C ILE A 264 12.34 16.39 5.29
N SER A 265 13.01 17.53 5.36
CA SER A 265 12.37 18.84 5.60
C SER A 265 11.54 19.36 4.42
N GLY A 266 11.64 18.74 3.25
CA GLY A 266 10.86 19.07 2.05
C GLY A 266 9.73 18.07 1.77
N ILE A 267 9.45 17.17 2.70
CA ILE A 267 8.32 16.24 2.63
C ILE A 267 7.21 16.77 3.54
N ASP A 268 6.08 17.11 2.95
CA ASP A 268 4.93 17.59 3.69
C ASP A 268 4.13 16.42 4.28
N ILE A 269 3.65 16.60 5.50
CA ILE A 269 2.90 15.57 6.22
C ILE A 269 1.47 16.04 6.40
N CYS A 270 0.54 15.30 5.82
CA CYS A 270 -0.85 15.72 5.71
C CYS A 270 -1.74 14.73 6.47
N VAL A 271 -2.43 15.24 7.49
CA VAL A 271 -3.26 14.43 8.39
C VAL A 271 -4.75 14.55 8.05
N GLY A 272 -5.52 13.51 8.33
CA GLY A 272 -6.95 13.45 8.04
C GLY A 272 -7.29 12.61 6.80
N TYR A 273 -8.51 12.06 6.80
CA TYR A 273 -8.97 11.08 5.82
C TYR A 273 -9.47 11.70 4.49
N ALA A 274 -9.80 13.00 4.53
CA ALA A 274 -10.29 13.79 3.40
C ALA A 274 -9.47 15.09 3.21
N ASN A 275 -8.19 15.09 3.61
CA ASN A 275 -7.33 16.27 3.51
C ASN A 275 -6.98 16.58 2.04
N THR A 276 -7.32 17.78 1.57
CA THR A 276 -7.03 18.28 0.21
C THR A 276 -5.99 19.40 0.19
N SER A 277 -5.20 19.58 1.24
CA SER A 277 -4.08 20.54 1.27
C SER A 277 -2.81 20.03 0.60
N CYS A 278 -2.76 18.74 0.23
CA CYS A 278 -1.61 18.07 -0.41
C CYS A 278 -2.01 17.48 -1.76
N ASN A 279 -1.55 16.28 -2.14
CA ASN A 279 -1.77 15.72 -3.48
C ASN A 279 -3.26 15.71 -3.89
N ALA A 280 -4.17 15.41 -2.97
CA ALA A 280 -5.62 15.40 -3.22
C ALA A 280 -6.20 16.74 -3.69
N GLY A 281 -5.52 17.87 -3.45
CA GLY A 281 -5.91 19.20 -3.92
C GLY A 281 -5.28 19.62 -5.25
N THR A 282 -4.45 18.77 -5.86
CA THR A 282 -3.78 19.07 -7.13
C THR A 282 -4.67 18.80 -8.34
N SER A 283 -4.31 19.36 -9.50
CA SER A 283 -5.07 19.24 -10.75
C SER A 283 -4.16 18.75 -11.88
N GLY A 284 -4.74 18.22 -12.95
CA GLY A 284 -4.02 17.76 -14.14
C GLY A 284 -4.14 16.26 -14.36
N LEU A 285 -3.42 15.75 -15.36
CA LEU A 285 -3.27 14.33 -15.66
C LEU A 285 -1.78 14.01 -15.82
N ASP A 286 -0.97 14.33 -14.81
CA ASP A 286 0.47 14.10 -14.85
C ASP A 286 0.82 12.63 -14.62
N LYS A 287 0.86 11.88 -15.71
CA LYS A 287 1.27 10.46 -15.72
C LYS A 287 2.76 10.29 -15.40
N THR A 288 3.56 11.34 -15.64
CA THR A 288 4.98 11.33 -15.31
C THR A 288 5.15 11.37 -13.80
N ALA A 289 4.46 12.27 -13.09
CA ALA A 289 4.47 12.31 -11.63
C ALA A 289 4.14 10.95 -11.00
N HIS A 290 3.16 10.23 -11.55
CA HIS A 290 2.81 8.88 -11.10
C HIS A 290 3.92 7.83 -11.27
N SER A 291 4.92 8.09 -12.13
CA SER A 291 6.00 7.13 -12.42
C SER A 291 7.26 7.38 -11.58
N TYR A 292 7.27 8.38 -10.68
CA TYR A 292 8.44 8.72 -9.87
C TYR A 292 8.09 8.79 -8.38
N TYR A 293 8.80 8.01 -7.57
CA TYR A 293 8.70 7.96 -6.11
C TYR A 293 10.06 7.65 -5.51
N PHE A 294 10.86 8.67 -5.18
CA PHE A 294 12.31 8.57 -4.83
C PHE A 294 13.20 7.96 -5.92
N GLN A 295 12.62 7.35 -6.94
CA GLN A 295 13.23 6.75 -8.11
C GLN A 295 12.15 6.54 -9.18
N TYR A 296 12.54 6.12 -10.38
CA TYR A 296 11.58 5.68 -11.39
C TYR A 296 10.92 4.35 -10.97
N MET A 297 9.60 4.28 -11.11
CA MET A 297 8.83 3.08 -10.83
C MET A 297 8.87 2.15 -12.04
N GLY A 298 9.85 1.26 -12.04
CA GLY A 298 10.06 0.27 -13.10
C GLY A 298 11.39 -0.47 -12.91
N CYS A 299 11.67 -1.41 -13.81
CA CYS A 299 12.87 -2.25 -13.70
C CYS A 299 14.09 -1.75 -14.49
N SER A 300 13.93 -0.70 -15.29
CA SER A 300 14.99 0.02 -16.01
C SER A 300 14.79 1.53 -15.93
N THR A 301 15.86 2.30 -16.13
CA THR A 301 15.87 3.77 -16.08
C THR A 301 15.47 4.45 -17.40
N GLU A 302 15.15 3.70 -18.46
CA GLU A 302 14.86 4.27 -19.78
C GLU A 302 13.36 4.50 -20.05
N GLU A 303 13.04 5.75 -20.40
CA GLU A 303 11.79 6.21 -21.03
C GLU A 303 11.59 5.61 -22.44
N GLU A 304 11.62 4.28 -22.62
CA GLU A 304 11.07 3.69 -23.84
C GLU A 304 9.54 3.67 -23.76
N ASN A 305 8.98 4.88 -23.91
CA ASN A 305 7.64 5.18 -24.41
C ASN A 305 6.51 4.26 -23.87
N THR A 306 5.80 4.79 -22.86
CA THR A 306 4.49 4.38 -22.28
C THR A 306 4.53 3.68 -20.91
N MET A 307 3.74 4.25 -19.98
CA MET A 307 3.06 3.62 -18.83
C MET A 307 3.78 2.39 -18.27
N ILE A 308 4.76 2.62 -17.39
CA ILE A 308 5.35 1.63 -16.49
C ILE A 308 5.67 0.28 -17.18
N ALA A 309 6.78 0.23 -17.91
CA ALA A 309 7.41 -0.96 -18.49
C ALA A 309 6.44 -2.14 -18.75
N ILE A 310 5.59 -1.99 -19.76
CA ILE A 310 4.77 -3.07 -20.32
C ILE A 310 5.71 -4.20 -20.75
N LYS A 311 5.38 -5.46 -20.43
CA LYS A 311 6.20 -6.62 -20.81
C LYS A 311 6.42 -6.60 -22.33
N ARG A 312 7.62 -7.00 -22.77
CA ARG A 312 7.97 -7.18 -24.20
C ARG A 312 7.02 -8.12 -24.96
N GLY A 313 6.21 -8.92 -24.27
CA GLY A 313 5.18 -9.82 -24.85
C GLY A 313 3.73 -9.32 -24.80
N GLU A 314 3.40 -8.28 -24.01
CA GLU A 314 2.03 -7.74 -23.92
C GLU A 314 1.64 -6.90 -25.15
N LEU A 315 2.61 -6.48 -25.96
CA LEU A 315 2.38 -5.84 -27.27
C LEU A 315 1.80 -6.80 -28.32
N GLU A 316 1.91 -8.12 -28.14
CA GLU A 316 1.52 -9.10 -29.16
C GLU A 316 0.22 -9.86 -28.85
N SER A 317 -0.22 -9.94 -27.59
CA SER A 317 -1.48 -10.58 -27.23
C SER A 317 -2.65 -9.59 -27.26
N GLY A 318 -3.10 -9.26 -28.46
CA GLY A 318 -4.37 -8.58 -28.72
C GLY A 318 -5.58 -9.41 -28.28
N GLY A 319 -5.80 -9.50 -26.96
CA GLY A 319 -6.97 -10.09 -26.34
C GLY A 319 -8.13 -9.10 -26.30
N ALA A 320 -9.00 -9.15 -27.30
CA ALA A 320 -10.24 -8.40 -27.33
C ALA A 320 -11.23 -8.94 -26.29
N LEU A 321 -11.54 -8.10 -25.29
CA LEU A 321 -12.63 -8.11 -24.30
C LEU A 321 -12.16 -7.02 -23.32
N TRP A 322 -12.24 -5.72 -23.59
CA TRP A 322 -13.39 -4.83 -23.67
C TRP A 322 -13.08 -3.71 -24.69
N ALA A 323 -14.10 -3.14 -25.31
CA ALA A 323 -13.92 -2.17 -26.38
C ALA A 323 -13.19 -0.89 -25.90
N ARG A 324 -12.27 -0.42 -26.74
CA ARG A 324 -11.55 0.87 -26.70
C ARG A 324 -12.40 2.00 -26.11
N ASP A 325 -11.83 2.75 -25.17
CA ASP A 325 -12.56 3.85 -24.54
C ASP A 325 -12.28 5.22 -25.21
N ASP A 326 -13.37 5.91 -25.55
CA ASP A 326 -13.51 7.03 -26.50
C ASP A 326 -13.19 8.43 -25.91
N ILE A 327 -12.48 8.51 -24.78
CA ILE A 327 -12.17 9.78 -24.09
C ILE A 327 -10.71 10.22 -24.31
N SER A 328 -10.53 11.46 -24.80
CA SER A 328 -9.19 12.06 -24.97
C SER A 328 -8.55 12.36 -23.61
N ASP A 329 -7.21 12.47 -23.57
CA ASP A 329 -6.50 12.85 -22.35
C ASP A 329 -6.96 14.22 -21.81
N GLU A 330 -7.29 15.17 -22.69
CA GLU A 330 -7.85 16.48 -22.33
C GLU A 330 -9.24 16.34 -21.66
N GLN A 331 -10.10 15.48 -22.21
CA GLN A 331 -11.43 15.23 -21.63
C GLN A 331 -11.34 14.51 -20.30
N LEU A 332 -10.41 13.55 -20.18
CA LEU A 332 -10.15 12.85 -18.94
C LEU A 332 -9.63 13.82 -17.88
N GLU A 333 -8.64 14.64 -18.20
CA GLU A 333 -8.10 15.67 -17.31
C GLU A 333 -9.19 16.61 -16.80
N LEU A 334 -10.04 17.15 -17.68
CA LEU A 334 -11.16 18.01 -17.30
C LEU A 334 -12.10 17.32 -16.30
N ARG A 335 -12.36 16.03 -16.51
CA ARG A 335 -13.23 15.24 -15.63
C ARG A 335 -12.61 15.03 -14.26
N LEU A 336 -11.33 14.67 -14.20
CA LEU A 336 -10.59 14.51 -12.94
C LEU A 336 -10.46 15.83 -12.16
N ASN A 337 -10.25 16.93 -12.87
CA ASN A 337 -10.21 18.25 -12.27
C ASN A 337 -11.57 18.65 -11.67
N ASN A 338 -12.69 18.26 -12.31
CA ASN A 338 -14.01 18.49 -11.73
C ASN A 338 -14.19 17.74 -10.40
N TYR A 339 -13.81 16.46 -10.33
CA TYR A 339 -13.83 15.71 -9.09
C TYR A 339 -12.95 16.33 -8.01
N THR A 340 -11.74 16.78 -8.39
CA THR A 340 -10.83 17.46 -7.45
C THR A 340 -11.48 18.73 -6.87
N MET A 341 -12.13 19.55 -7.70
CA MET A 341 -12.81 20.76 -7.22
C MET A 341 -13.96 20.45 -6.24
N GLU A 342 -14.74 19.42 -6.52
CA GLU A 342 -15.82 18.95 -5.64
C GLU A 342 -15.26 18.44 -4.30
N ASP A 343 -14.17 17.67 -4.35
CA ASP A 343 -13.49 17.14 -3.17
C ASP A 343 -12.90 18.26 -2.28
N ILE A 344 -12.29 19.30 -2.89
CA ILE A 344 -11.80 20.47 -2.16
C ILE A 344 -12.94 21.19 -1.44
N ALA A 345 -14.07 21.43 -2.14
CA ALA A 345 -15.22 22.08 -1.53
C ALA A 345 -15.78 21.26 -0.35
N TYR A 346 -15.89 19.95 -0.52
CA TYR A 346 -16.35 19.04 0.52
C TYR A 346 -15.42 19.01 1.74
N SER A 347 -14.11 18.97 1.52
CA SER A 347 -13.10 18.99 2.61
C SER A 347 -13.18 20.28 3.45
N GLN A 348 -13.39 21.42 2.79
CA GLN A 348 -13.60 22.70 3.45
C GLN A 348 -14.90 22.72 4.28
N GLU A 349 -15.98 22.14 3.77
CA GLU A 349 -17.24 22.00 4.51
C GLU A 349 -17.10 21.12 5.76
N LEU A 350 -16.39 19.99 5.66
CA LEU A 350 -16.10 19.13 6.81
C LEU A 350 -15.33 19.88 7.90
N SER A 351 -14.27 20.60 7.51
CA SER A 351 -13.43 21.39 8.44
C SER A 351 -14.22 22.51 9.12
N ALA A 352 -15.13 23.17 8.39
CA ALA A 352 -16.00 24.22 8.93
C ALA A 352 -17.03 23.66 9.94
N ASN A 353 -17.55 22.45 9.70
CA ASN A 353 -18.50 21.81 10.61
C ASN A 353 -17.84 21.32 11.90
N GLU A 354 -16.61 20.80 11.83
CA GLU A 354 -15.84 20.41 13.02
C GLU A 354 -15.56 21.61 13.93
N THR A 355 -15.09 22.73 13.36
CA THR A 355 -14.85 23.97 14.12
C THR A 355 -16.12 24.54 14.76
N ALA A 356 -17.27 24.44 14.07
CA ALA A 356 -18.56 24.86 14.63
C ALA A 356 -19.09 23.92 15.75
N SER A 357 -18.73 22.64 15.74
CA SER A 357 -19.13 21.68 16.78
C SER A 357 -18.33 21.84 18.09
N LEU A 358 -17.16 22.48 18.02
CA LEU A 358 -16.27 22.73 19.15
C LEU A 358 -16.47 24.13 19.79
N SER A 359 -17.31 24.99 19.18
CA SER A 359 -17.69 26.32 19.67
C SER A 359 -19.06 26.31 20.33
#